data_AF-A0A9P7JTD3-F1
#
_entry.id   AF-A0A9P7JTD3-F1
#
_cell.length_a   1.000
_cell.length_b   1.000
_cell.length_c   1.000
_cell.angle_alpha   90.00
_cell.angle_beta   90.00
_cell.angle_gamma   90.00
#
_symmetry.space_group_name_H-M   'P 1'
#
loop_
_entity.id
_entity.type
_entity.pdbx_description
1 polymer ?
#
loop_
_entity_poly.entity_id
_entity_poly.type
_entity_poly.pdbx_seq_one_letter_code
_entity_poly.pdbx_strand_id
1 'polypeptide(L)' 'MTVISNDPSWWPTINSSTIFSYWTVAAGVMVIYDWVLTLEQEIELIWRQRWSLMTVLYLVVRVILYSVVGRLY' A
#
# COMPACT_ATOMS: atom_id res chain seq x y z
N MET A 1 33.09 -7.59 0.13
CA MET A 1 32.77 -8.39 -1.07
C MET A 1 31.75 -9.43 -0.64
N THR A 2 30.48 -9.27 -1.02
CA THR A 2 29.45 -10.28 -0.70
C THR A 2 29.68 -11.47 -1.61
N VAL A 3 30.09 -12.61 -1.04
CA VAL A 3 30.23 -13.86 -1.80
C VAL A 3 28.83 -14.36 -2.08
N ILE A 4 28.41 -14.28 -3.35
CA ILE A 4 27.11 -14.79 -3.80
C ILE A 4 27.34 -16.25 -4.20
N SER A 5 26.72 -17.19 -3.48
CA SER A 5 26.70 -18.59 -3.91
C SER A 5 25.82 -18.72 -5.16
N ASN A 6 26.35 -19.39 -6.19
CA ASN A 6 25.66 -19.67 -7.45
C ASN A 6 25.25 -21.15 -7.57
N ASP A 7 24.96 -21.79 -6.43
CA ASP A 7 24.57 -23.20 -6.40
C ASP A 7 23.14 -23.38 -6.99
N PRO A 8 22.95 -24.22 -8.01
CA PRO A 8 21.66 -24.38 -8.70
C PRO A 8 20.57 -25.03 -7.82
N SER A 9 20.94 -25.66 -6.71
CA SER A 9 20.00 -26.19 -5.72
C SER A 9 19.17 -25.11 -5.03
N TRP A 10 19.61 -23.84 -5.05
CA TRP A 10 18.91 -22.71 -4.43
C TRP A 10 17.91 -22.02 -5.36
N TRP A 11 17.96 -22.32 -6.67
CA TRP A 11 17.08 -21.70 -7.67
C TRP A 11 15.58 -21.85 -7.35
N PRO A 12 15.07 -23.00 -6.88
CA PRO A 12 13.65 -23.12 -6.52
C PRO A 12 13.25 -22.17 -5.39
N THR A 13 14.12 -22.00 -4.40
CA THR A 13 13.90 -21.11 -3.26
C THR A 13 13.93 -19.65 -3.70
N ILE A 14 14.93 -19.25 -4.49
CA ILE A 14 15.04 -17.89 -5.04
C ILE A 14 13.82 -17.53 -5.90
N ASN A 15 13.37 -18.46 -6.74
CA ASN A 15 12.19 -18.27 -7.57
C ASN A 15 10.92 -18.10 -6.71
N SER A 16 10.76 -18.92 -5.67
CA SER A 16 9.64 -18.82 -4.73
C SER A 16 9.62 -17.49 -3.98
N SER A 17 10.79 -17.04 -3.49
CA SER A 17 10.93 -15.73 -2.84
C SER A 17 10.60 -14.58 -3.78
N THR A 18 11.07 -14.67 -5.03
CA THR A 18 10.80 -13.66 -6.06
C THR A 18 9.31 -13.56 -6.37
N ILE A 19 8.64 -14.71 -6.53
CA ILE A 19 7.19 -14.77 -6.74
C ILE A 19 6.45 -14.14 -5.55
N PHE A 20 6.84 -14.46 -4.32
CA PHE A 20 6.21 -13.91 -3.12
C PHE A 20 6.39 -12.39 -2.99
N SER A 21 7.56 -11.86 -3.35
CA SER A 21 7.80 -10.42 -3.38
C SER A 21 6.90 -9.72 -4.39
N TYR A 22 6.79 -10.23 -5.62
CA TYR A 22 5.87 -9.68 -6.62
C TYR A 22 4.42 -9.77 -6.17
N TRP A 23 4.03 -10.88 -5.56
CA TRP A 23 2.68 -11.10 -5.08
C TRP A 23 2.30 -10.14 -3.95
N THR A 24 3.22 -9.88 -3.03
CA THR A 24 3.04 -8.91 -1.93
C THR A 24 2.82 -7.49 -2.47
N VAL A 25 3.62 -7.07 -3.47
CA VAL A 25 3.45 -5.76 -4.11
C VAL A 25 2.11 -5.68 -4.84
N ALA A 26 1.75 -6.72 -5.60
CA ALA A 26 0.48 -6.78 -6.32
C ALA A 26 -0.74 -6.71 -5.37
N ALA A 27 -0.70 -7.46 -4.26
CA ALA A 27 -1.74 -7.42 -3.23
C ALA A 27 -1.82 -6.02 -2.57
N GLY A 28 -0.68 -5.40 -2.27
CA GLY A 28 -0.63 -4.04 -1.73
C GLY A 28 -1.23 -3.02 -2.69
N VAL A 29 -0.90 -3.08 -3.98
CA VAL A 29 -1.48 -2.21 -5.01
C VAL A 29 -2.99 -2.43 -5.11
N MET A 30 -3.48 -3.66 -5.07
CA MET A 30 -4.91 -3.96 -5.11
C MET A 30 -5.67 -3.36 -3.92
N VAL A 31 -5.11 -3.45 -2.71
CA VAL A 31 -5.70 -2.83 -1.50
C VAL A 31 -5.71 -1.31 -1.61
N ILE A 32 -4.62 -0.70 -2.08
CA ILE A 32 -4.55 0.75 -2.29
C ILE A 32 -5.57 1.18 -3.35
N TYR A 33 -5.71 0.41 -4.43
CA TYR A 33 -6.63 0.70 -5.51
C TYR A 33 -8.09 0.65 -5.05
N ASP A 34 -8.48 -0.36 -4.28
CA ASP A 34 -9.81 -0.47 -3.66
C ASP A 34 -10.10 0.72 -2.73
N TRP A 35 -9.08 1.16 -1.99
CA TRP A 35 -9.17 2.32 -1.11
C TRP A 35 -9.29 3.64 -1.88
N VAL A 36 -8.56 3.81 -2.98
CA VAL A 36 -8.65 5.00 -3.84
C VAL A 36 -9.99 5.05 -4.58
N LEU A 37 -10.50 3.91 -5.06
CA LEU A 37 -11.76 3.85 -5.80
C LEU A 37 -12.96 4.21 -4.91
N THR A 38 -12.95 3.75 -3.66
CA THR A 38 -13.98 4.13 -2.66
C THR A 38 -13.89 5.61 -2.29
N LEU A 39 -12.67 6.16 -2.18
CA LEU A 39 -12.45 7.60 -1.98
C LEU A 39 -12.85 8.44 -3.21
N GLU A 40 -12.68 7.94 -4.43
CA GLU A 40 -13.06 8.63 -5.66
C GLU A 40 -14.58 8.80 -5.73
N GLN A 41 -15.35 7.75 -5.44
CA GLN A 41 -16.81 7.84 -5.33
C GLN A 41 -17.26 8.80 -4.22
N GLU A 42 -16.58 8.78 -3.07
CA GLU A 42 -16.86 9.71 -1.99
C GLU A 42 -16.50 11.16 -2.36
N ILE A 43 -15.41 11.40 -3.09
CA ILE A 43 -15.06 12.73 -3.60
C ILE A 43 -16.09 13.16 -4.63
N GLU A 44 -16.48 12.34 -5.60
CA GLU A 44 -17.44 12.74 -6.64
C GLU A 44 -18.84 13.03 -6.06
N LEU A 45 -19.29 12.24 -5.09
CA LEU A 45 -20.57 12.41 -4.43
C LEU A 45 -20.56 13.57 -3.40
N ILE A 46 -19.47 13.72 -2.64
CA ILE A 46 -19.38 14.72 -1.57
C ILE A 46 -18.84 16.06 -2.10
N TRP A 47 -17.90 16.14 -3.06
CA TRP A 47 -17.44 17.43 -3.64
C TRP A 47 -18.49 18.15 -4.49
N ARG A 48 -19.55 17.48 -4.96
CA ARG A 48 -20.70 18.17 -5.56
C ARG A 48 -21.72 18.68 -4.52
N GLN A 49 -21.57 18.32 -3.24
CA GLN A 49 -22.39 18.82 -2.14
C GLN A 49 -21.58 19.59 -1.07
N ARG A 50 -22.25 20.53 -0.40
CA ARG A 50 -21.64 21.52 0.49
C ARG A 50 -21.09 20.84 1.77
N TRP A 51 -19.75 20.83 1.94
CA TRP A 51 -19.04 20.13 3.02
C TRP A 51 -19.16 20.79 4.41
N SER A 52 -19.09 19.96 5.46
CA SER A 52 -18.60 20.34 6.79
C SER A 52 -17.17 19.82 6.96
N LEU A 53 -16.21 20.72 7.20
CA LEU A 53 -14.76 20.51 7.19
C LEU A 53 -14.22 19.44 8.18
N MET A 54 -15.05 19.01 9.14
CA MET A 54 -14.66 18.12 10.23
C MET A 54 -14.20 16.74 9.75
N THR A 55 -14.85 16.18 8.73
CA THR A 55 -14.62 14.80 8.27
C THR A 55 -13.37 14.68 7.39
N VAL A 56 -13.10 15.71 6.57
CA VAL A 56 -11.85 15.79 5.76
C VAL A 56 -10.65 15.92 6.68
N LEU A 57 -10.75 16.78 7.69
CA LEU A 57 -9.70 16.97 8.67
C LEU A 57 -9.38 15.65 9.39
N TYR A 58 -10.40 14.86 9.70
CA TYR A 58 -10.24 13.55 10.34
C TYR A 58 -9.51 12.54 9.44
N LEU A 59 -9.81 12.51 8.13
CA LEU A 59 -9.15 11.62 7.17
C LEU A 59 -7.67 12.00 6.94
N VAL A 60 -7.37 13.30 6.81
CA VAL A 60 -5.99 13.79 6.65
C VAL A 60 -5.14 13.45 7.89
N VAL A 61 -5.69 13.69 9.08
CA VAL A 61 -5.01 13.35 10.35
C VAL A 61 -4.76 11.84 10.44
N ARG A 62 -5.72 11.03 9.97
CA ARG A 62 -5.61 9.56 10.01
C ARG A 62 -4.55 9.01 9.06
N VAL A 63 -4.42 9.56 7.85
CA VAL A 63 -3.36 9.17 6.90
C VAL A 63 -1.97 9.54 7.39
N ILE A 64 -1.83 10.73 7.97
CA ILE A 64 -0.55 11.19 8.55
C ILE A 64 -0.15 10.31 9.74
N LEU A 65 -1.11 9.92 10.60
CA LEU A 65 -0.84 9.05 11.74
C LEU A 65 -0.36 7.66 11.30
N TYR A 66 -1.02 7.03 10.32
CA TYR A 66 -0.58 5.74 9.80
C TYR A 66 0.79 5.82 9.10
N SER A 67 1.06 6.91 8.38
CA SER A 67 2.37 7.15 7.75
C SER A 67 3.50 7.33 8.77
N VAL A 68 3.22 8.00 9.89
CA VAL A 68 4.18 8.18 10.99
C VAL A 68 4.44 6.88 11.74
N VAL A 69 3.39 6.09 12.03
CA VAL A 69 3.54 4.79 12.69
C VAL A 69 4.32 3.80 11.81
N GLY A 70 4.05 3.78 10.50
CA GLY A 70 4.80 2.95 9.54
C GLY A 70 6.26 3.36 9.33
N ARG A 71 6.70 4.52 9.83
CA ARG A 71 8.11 4.95 9.84
C ARG A 71 8.86 4.57 11.13
N LEU A 72 8.15 4.16 12.17
CA LEU A 72 8.72 3.83 13.48
C LEU A 72 8.94 2.32 13.68
N TYR A 73 8.50 1.50 12.73
CA TYR A 73 8.66 0.04 12.71
C TYR A 73 9.43 -0.38 11.46
#